data_AF-A0A6V7HEU3-F1
#
_entry.id   AF-A0A6V7HEU3-F1
#
_cell.length_a   1.000
_cell.length_b   1.000
_cell.length_c   1.000
_cell.angle_alpha   90.00
_cell.angle_beta   90.00
_cell.angle_gamma   90.00
#
_symmetry.space_group_name_H-M   'P 1'
#
loop_
_entity.id
_entity.type
_entity.pdbx_description
1 polymer ?
#
loop_
_entity_poly.entity_id
_entity_poly.type
_entity_poly.pdbx_seq_one_letter_code
_entity_poly.pdbx_strand_id
1 'polypeptide(L)'
;ISTYTEISGEFFKDSLFFFLQILHLGFLSLQGQFILDSNNQITQSIYSALWYNANTNTQMLFAFALRSCLSLPTLSAGGLFTLNFESFSE
;
A
#
# COMPACT_ATOMS: atom_id res chain seq x y z
N ILE A 1 6.44 35.10 30.97
CA ILE A 1 7.19 34.92 29.71
C ILE A 1 7.80 33.53 29.63
N SER A 2 8.52 33.03 30.66
CA SER A 2 9.10 31.67 30.61
C SER A 2 8.07 30.54 30.42
N THR A 3 6.91 30.61 31.10
CA THR A 3 5.85 29.59 30.96
C THR A 3 5.23 29.55 29.57
N TYR A 4 5.10 30.70 28.90
CA TYR A 4 4.55 30.77 27.53
C TYR A 4 5.51 30.21 26.50
N THR A 5 6.82 30.46 26.66
CA THR A 5 7.85 29.89 25.80
C THR A 5 7.99 28.38 25.97
N GLU A 6 7.85 27.85 27.19
CA GLU A 6 7.84 26.40 27.44
C GLU A 6 6.65 25.71 26.78
N ILE A 7 5.43 26.24 27.01
CA ILE A 7 4.19 25.74 26.39
C ILE A 7 4.32 25.74 24.86
N SER A 8 4.85 26.80 24.26
CA SER A 8 5.03 26.88 22.81
C SER A 8 6.01 25.85 22.23
N GLY A 9 7.05 25.49 23.00
CA GLY A 9 8.05 24.49 22.61
C GLY A 9 7.51 23.07 22.67
N GLU A 10 6.68 22.75 23.67
CA GLU A 10 6.01 21.45 23.79
C GLU A 10 5.01 21.22 22.65
N PHE A 11 4.18 22.22 22.34
CA PHE A 11 3.27 22.15 21.19
C PHE A 11 4.00 21.94 19.86
N PHE A 12 5.15 22.59 19.68
CA PHE A 12 5.95 22.42 18.47
C PHE A 12 6.52 21.00 18.36
N LYS A 13 7.00 20.44 19.48
CA LYS A 13 7.52 19.07 19.53
C LYS A 13 6.42 18.05 19.20
N ASP A 14 5.24 18.22 19.79
CA ASP A 14 4.11 17.31 19.56
C ASP A 14 3.60 17.42 18.12
N SER A 15 3.48 18.63 17.59
CA SER A 15 3.12 18.85 16.18
C SER A 15 4.11 18.19 15.23
N LEU A 16 5.41 18.29 15.50
CA LEU A 16 6.45 17.65 14.68
C LEU A 16 6.34 16.12 14.74
N PHE A 17 6.09 15.56 15.93
CA PHE A 17 5.90 14.12 16.10
C PHE A 17 4.71 13.60 15.29
N PHE A 18 3.55 14.29 15.36
CA PHE A 18 2.39 13.95 14.54
C PHE A 18 2.69 14.02 13.04
N PHE A 19 3.40 15.06 12.60
CA PHE A 19 3.75 15.23 11.19
C PHE A 19 4.66 14.09 10.67
N LEU A 20 5.67 13.72 11.46
CA LEU A 20 6.56 12.60 11.15
C LEU A 20 5.80 11.27 11.10
N GLN A 21 4.85 11.06 12.02
CA GLN A 21 4.03 9.86 12.05
C GLN A 21 3.14 9.75 10.81
N ILE A 22 2.54 10.86 10.36
CA ILE A 22 1.75 10.93 9.12
C ILE A 22 2.64 10.63 7.90
N LEU A 23 3.83 11.23 7.84
CA LEU A 23 4.77 10.96 6.74
C LEU A 23 5.20 9.49 6.69
N HIS A 24 5.49 8.87 7.84
CA HIS A 24 5.82 7.45 7.91
C HIS A 24 4.67 6.57 7.40
N LEU A 25 3.44 6.86 7.82
CA LEU A 25 2.25 6.15 7.34
C LEU A 25 2.00 6.37 5.84
N GLY A 26 2.27 7.58 5.34
CA GLY A 26 2.20 7.93 3.93
C GLY A 26 3.19 7.13 3.08
N PHE A 27 4.44 7.01 3.52
CA PHE A 27 5.45 6.19 2.84
C PHE A 27 5.06 4.71 2.79
N LEU A 28 4.53 4.19 3.89
CA LEU A 28 4.04 2.81 3.98
C LEU A 28 2.89 2.56 3.00
N SER A 29 1.97 3.53 2.89
CA SER A 29 0.83 3.48 1.96
C SER A 29 1.27 3.58 0.50
N LEU A 30 2.26 4.43 0.19
CA LEU A 30 2.84 4.54 -1.16
C LEU A 30 3.52 3.24 -1.61
N GLN A 31 4.26 2.58 -0.71
CA GLN A 31 4.83 1.26 -1.01
C GLN A 31 3.74 0.23 -1.31
N GLY A 32 2.62 0.24 -0.56
CA GLY A 32 1.46 -0.59 -0.85
C GLY A 32 0.88 -0.33 -2.24
N GLN A 33 0.70 0.95 -2.62
CA GLN A 33 0.18 1.33 -3.94
C GLN A 33 1.09 0.91 -5.10
N PHE A 34 2.41 1.05 -4.96
CA PHE A 34 3.35 0.62 -6.01
C PHE A 34 3.30 -0.89 -6.27
N ILE A 35 3.16 -1.69 -5.20
CA ILE A 35 3.00 -3.14 -5.30
C ILE A 35 1.69 -3.50 -6.01
N LEU A 36 0.59 -2.80 -5.68
CA LEU A 36 -0.71 -2.99 -6.32
C LEU A 36 -0.68 -2.64 -7.81
N ASP A 37 -0.07 -1.53 -8.18
CA ASP A 37 0.04 -1.11 -9.57
C ASP A 37 0.88 -2.11 -10.40
N SER A 38 2.01 -2.55 -9.85
CA SER A 38 2.86 -3.58 -10.48
C SER A 38 2.10 -4.91 -10.67
N ASN A 39 1.31 -5.31 -9.67
CA ASN A 39 0.46 -6.50 -9.73
C ASN A 39 -0.62 -6.37 -10.82
N ASN A 40 -1.28 -5.20 -10.92
CA ASN A 40 -2.26 -4.93 -11.96
C ASN A 40 -1.63 -4.99 -13.37
N GLN A 41 -0.43 -4.43 -13.55
CA GLN A 41 0.32 -4.53 -14.81
C GLN A 41 0.63 -5.99 -15.19
N ILE A 42 1.07 -6.82 -14.23
CA ILE A 42 1.29 -8.26 -14.47
C ILE A 42 -0.01 -8.94 -14.87
N THR A 43 -1.11 -8.66 -14.16
CA THR A 43 -2.44 -9.21 -14.45
C THR A 43 -2.89 -8.86 -15.87
N GLN A 44 -2.78 -7.60 -16.28
CA GLN A 44 -3.11 -7.16 -17.63
C GLN A 44 -2.22 -7.81 -18.69
N SER A 45 -0.92 -7.95 -18.41
CA SER A 45 0.01 -8.64 -19.29
C SER A 45 -0.38 -10.11 -19.50
N ILE A 46 -0.72 -10.83 -18.42
CA ILE A 46 -1.20 -12.22 -18.49
C ILE A 46 -2.51 -12.32 -19.27
N TYR A 47 -3.45 -11.39 -19.07
CA TYR A 47 -4.71 -11.36 -19.83
C TYR A 47 -4.49 -11.09 -21.33
N SER A 48 -3.53 -10.21 -21.66
CA SER A 48 -3.18 -9.88 -23.05
C SER A 48 -2.34 -10.96 -23.74
N ALA A 49 -1.59 -11.75 -22.97
CA ALA A 49 -0.91 -12.93 -23.48
C ALA A 49 -1.97 -13.94 -23.93
N LEU A 50 -1.75 -14.58 -25.08
CA LEU A 50 -2.60 -15.65 -25.63
C LEU A 50 -2.51 -16.91 -24.76
N TRP A 51 -2.86 -16.81 -23.47
CA TRP A 51 -2.67 -17.83 -22.43
C TRP A 51 -3.37 -19.14 -22.82
N TYR A 52 -4.51 -19.05 -23.50
CA TYR A 52 -5.27 -20.18 -24.04
C TYR A 52 -4.52 -20.96 -25.13
N ASN A 53 -3.53 -20.34 -25.78
CA ASN A 53 -2.68 -20.97 -26.79
C ASN A 53 -1.34 -21.48 -26.21
N ALA A 54 -1.09 -21.25 -24.91
CA ALA A 54 0.10 -21.74 -24.22
C ALA A 54 -0.07 -23.20 -23.76
N ASN A 55 1.04 -23.88 -23.47
CA ASN A 55 1.04 -25.25 -22.98
C ASN A 55 0.32 -25.36 -21.61
N THR A 56 -0.25 -26.52 -21.29
CA THR A 56 -1.03 -26.75 -20.05
C THR A 56 -0.26 -26.40 -18.77
N ASN A 57 1.05 -26.66 -18.72
CA ASN A 57 1.90 -26.26 -17.59
C ASN A 57 1.99 -24.73 -17.45
N THR A 58 2.09 -24.01 -18.56
CA THR A 58 2.17 -22.54 -18.58
C THR A 58 0.81 -21.91 -18.22
N GLN A 59 -0.30 -22.50 -18.69
CA GLN A 59 -1.65 -22.09 -18.29
C GLN A 59 -1.87 -22.21 -16.78
N MET A 60 -1.39 -23.31 -16.17
CA MET A 60 -1.47 -23.51 -14.73
C MET A 60 -0.66 -22.46 -13.96
N LEU A 61 0.53 -22.10 -14.46
CA LEU A 61 1.34 -21.01 -13.89
C LEU A 61 0.65 -19.66 -14.00
N PHE A 62 0.02 -19.35 -15.13
CA PHE A 62 -0.75 -18.11 -15.29
C PHE A 62 -1.97 -18.06 -14.38
N ALA A 63 -2.72 -19.15 -14.25
CA ALA A 63 -3.86 -19.23 -13.33
C ALA A 63 -3.43 -19.06 -11.87
N PHE A 64 -2.29 -19.65 -11.48
CA PHE A 64 -1.72 -19.50 -10.14
C PHE A 64 -1.24 -18.07 -9.87
N ALA A 65 -0.55 -17.46 -10.84
CA ALA A 65 -0.15 -16.06 -10.76
C ALA A 65 -1.37 -15.14 -10.61
N LEU A 66 -2.38 -15.30 -11.47
CA LEU A 66 -3.62 -14.52 -11.42
C LEU A 66 -4.36 -14.68 -10.09
N ARG A 67 -4.40 -15.90 -9.54
CA ARG A 67 -4.98 -16.19 -8.23
C ARG A 67 -4.24 -15.47 -7.11
N SER A 68 -2.91 -15.42 -7.18
CA SER A 68 -2.05 -14.71 -6.23
C SER A 68 -2.18 -13.19 -6.37
N CYS A 69 -2.41 -12.71 -7.61
CA CYS A 69 -2.69 -11.32 -7.93
C CYS A 69 -4.05 -10.85 -7.37
N LEU A 70 -5.07 -11.72 -7.40
CA LEU A 70 -6.42 -11.50 -6.85
C LEU A 70 -6.45 -11.45 -5.32
N SER A 71 -5.58 -12.20 -4.65
CA SER A 71 -5.31 -12.00 -3.22
C SER A 71 -4.35 -10.83 -3.07
N LEU A 72 -4.88 -9.61 -3.23
CA LEU A 72 -4.08 -8.40 -3.05
C LEU A 72 -3.31 -8.51 -1.73
N PRO A 73 -1.98 -8.31 -1.73
CA PRO A 73 -1.25 -8.06 -0.50
C PRO A 73 -1.64 -6.67 -0.02
N THR A 74 -2.86 -6.53 0.49
CA THR A 74 -3.27 -5.31 1.16
C THR A 74 -2.40 -5.21 2.39
N LEU A 75 -1.55 -4.19 2.42
CA LEU A 75 -0.75 -3.91 3.60
C LEU A 75 -1.74 -3.48 4.69
N SER A 76 -2.16 -4.46 5.47
CA SER A 76 -3.13 -4.25 6.51
C SER A 76 -2.38 -3.98 7.80
N ALA A 77 -2.72 -2.90 8.50
CA ALA A 77 -2.26 -2.70 9.85
C ALA A 77 -2.90 -3.78 10.75
N GLY A 78 -2.23 -4.91 10.89
CA GLY A 78 -2.65 -6.03 11.75
C GLY A 78 -3.93 -6.75 11.31
N GLY A 79 -4.36 -6.66 10.05
CA GLY A 79 -5.61 -7.27 9.57
C GLY A 79 -6.86 -6.42 9.80
N LEU A 80 -6.73 -5.23 10.40
CA LEU A 80 -7.86 -4.41 10.84
C LEU A 80 -8.16 -3.22 9.92
N PHE A 81 -7.13 -2.68 9.26
CA PHE A 81 -7.29 -1.53 8.36
C PHE A 81 -6.52 -1.75 7.07
N THR A 82 -7.20 -1.58 5.94
CA THR A 82 -6.57 -1.53 4.63
C THR A 82 -5.89 -0.17 4.52
N LEU A 83 -4.55 -0.13 4.43
CA LEU A 83 -3.82 1.11 4.16
C LEU A 83 -4.01 1.49 2.69
N ASN A 84 -5.20 1.96 2.33
CA ASN A 84 -5.47 2.63 1.07
C ASN A 84 -5.61 4.16 1.32
N PHE A 85 -5.55 4.96 0.26
CA PHE A 85 -5.67 6.41 0.35
C PHE A 85 -7.08 6.87 0.75
N GLU A 86 -8.08 6.01 0.57
CA GLU A 86 -9.48 6.22 0.93
C GLU A 86 -9.68 6.17 2.45
N SER A 87 -9.10 5.18 3.15
CA SER A 87 -9.07 5.07 4.61
C SER A 87 -8.12 6.07 5.28
N PHE A 88 -7.20 6.67 4.54
CA PHE A 88 -6.44 7.83 5.04
C PHE A 88 -7.22 9.14 4.89
N SER A 89 -8.15 9.18 3.93
CA SER A 89 -8.99 10.34 3.62
C SER A 89 -10.32 10.36 4.37
N GLU A 90 -10.79 9.22 4.88
CA GLU A 90 -11.92 9.08 5.82
C GLU A 90 -11.52 9.40 7.27
#